data_AF-A0A9X5UKQ8-F1
#
_entry.id   AF-A0A9X5UKQ8-F1
#
_cell.length_a   1.000
_cell.length_b   1.000
_cell.length_c   1.000
_cell.angle_alpha   90.00
_cell.angle_beta   90.00
_cell.angle_gamma   90.00
#
_symmetry.space_group_name_H-M   'P 1'
#
loop_
_entity.id
_entity.type
_entity.pdbx_description
1 polymer ?
#
loop_
_entity_poly.entity_id
_entity_poly.type
_entity_poly.pdbx_seq_one_letter_code
_entity_poly.pdbx_strand_id
1 'polypeptide(L)'
;MAFNRHRLGYLRYVTERSLTKTLARKYRITVPKVYRRYRAVLDTEHGPRRGLQVTVGLDGGRPLLVAQWGGISLARDTTPRPLDDNPPRIWNGNRSELVQRLLAEVCELCGSTEQVEVHHIRRSKTSNPKGRKQQPEWVTRMASRHRKTLVVCRSCHEDIHAGRPTRRPR
;
A
#
# COMPACT_ATOMS: atom_id res chain seq x y z
N MET A 1 7.16 -25.09 -10.73
CA MET A 1 7.53 -25.87 -9.53
C MET A 1 8.27 -24.96 -8.53
N ALA A 2 7.86 -24.90 -7.26
CA ALA A 2 8.61 -24.13 -6.25
C ALA A 2 9.78 -24.95 -5.69
N PHE A 3 11.01 -24.65 -6.14
CA PHE A 3 12.25 -25.35 -5.76
C PHE A 3 12.66 -25.11 -4.28
N ASN A 4 12.26 -23.96 -3.71
CA ASN A 4 12.69 -23.51 -2.39
C ASN A 4 11.65 -23.73 -1.27
N ARG A 5 10.80 -24.76 -1.36
CA ARG A 5 9.78 -25.06 -0.34
C ARG A 5 10.39 -25.21 1.07
N HIS A 6 11.58 -25.79 1.16
CA HIS A 6 12.31 -25.96 2.42
C HIS A 6 12.60 -24.62 3.14
N ARG A 7 12.85 -23.54 2.38
CA ARG A 7 13.12 -22.20 2.95
C ARG A 7 11.89 -21.59 3.64
N LEU A 8 10.69 -22.01 3.24
CA LEU A 8 9.44 -21.54 3.86
C LEU A 8 9.27 -22.03 5.30
N GLY A 9 9.92 -23.15 5.67
CA GLY A 9 9.96 -23.60 7.06
C GLY A 9 10.72 -22.62 7.96
N TYR A 10 11.87 -22.12 7.48
CA TYR A 10 12.65 -21.10 8.19
C TYR A 10 11.88 -19.78 8.30
N LEU A 11 11.25 -19.33 7.22
CA LEU A 11 10.42 -18.12 7.23
C LEU A 11 9.27 -18.22 8.24
N ARG A 12 8.58 -19.37 8.28
CA ARG A 12 7.55 -19.65 9.28
C ARG A 12 8.11 -19.52 10.69
N TYR A 13 9.27 -20.14 10.97
CA TYR A 13 9.89 -20.05 12.29
C TYR A 13 10.23 -18.61 12.69
N VAL A 14 10.85 -17.83 11.80
CA VAL A 14 11.23 -16.43 12.07
C VAL A 14 10.01 -15.56 12.34
N THR A 15 8.94 -15.73 11.57
CA THR A 15 7.70 -14.97 11.73
C THR A 15 6.95 -15.35 13.01
N GLU A 16 6.84 -16.65 13.32
CA GLU A 16 6.25 -17.17 14.57
C GLU A 16 6.97 -16.61 15.80
N ARG A 17 8.31 -16.63 15.76
CA ARG A 17 9.14 -16.17 16.87
C ARG A 17 9.04 -14.65 17.06
N SER A 18 9.00 -13.89 15.97
CA SER A 18 8.83 -12.43 15.99
C SER A 18 7.46 -12.03 16.55
N LEU A 19 6.39 -12.71 16.11
CA LEU A 19 5.04 -12.50 16.62
C LEU A 19 4.96 -12.78 18.12
N THR A 20 5.39 -13.97 18.54
CA THR A 20 5.29 -14.41 19.95
C THR A 20 6.12 -13.56 20.90
N LYS A 21 7.31 -13.10 20.49
CA LYS A 21 8.11 -12.15 21.27
C LYS A 21 7.42 -10.78 21.38
N THR A 22 6.80 -10.30 20.31
CA THR A 22 6.06 -9.03 20.34
C THR A 22 4.87 -9.09 21.30
N LEU A 23 4.10 -10.18 21.26
CA LEU A 23 2.97 -10.39 22.18
C LEU A 23 3.44 -10.57 23.63
N ALA A 24 4.52 -11.32 23.86
CA ALA A 24 5.12 -11.50 25.18
C ALA A 24 5.47 -10.16 25.82
N ARG A 25 6.14 -9.28 25.06
CA ARG A 25 6.47 -7.92 25.51
C ARG A 25 5.22 -7.07 25.76
N LYS A 26 4.26 -7.07 24.84
CA LYS A 26 3.01 -6.29 24.95
C LYS A 26 2.22 -6.63 26.21
N TYR A 27 2.09 -7.92 26.53
CA TYR A 27 1.32 -8.40 27.67
C TYR A 27 2.15 -8.60 28.95
N ARG A 28 3.45 -8.27 28.92
CA ARG A 28 4.40 -8.50 30.04
C ARG A 28 4.40 -9.96 30.55
N ILE A 29 4.35 -10.91 29.62
CA ILE A 29 4.41 -12.35 29.90
C ILE A 29 5.58 -13.01 29.19
N THR A 30 5.90 -14.24 29.57
CA THR A 30 6.95 -15.02 28.89
C THR A 30 6.42 -15.63 27.58
N VAL A 31 7.31 -15.86 26.62
CA VAL A 31 6.97 -16.48 25.32
C VAL A 31 6.25 -17.83 25.48
N PRO A 32 6.65 -18.74 26.39
CA PRO A 32 5.89 -19.97 26.63
C PRO A 32 4.44 -19.73 27.08
N LYS A 33 4.17 -18.68 27.86
CA LYS A 33 2.80 -18.31 28.26
C LYS A 33 1.98 -17.83 27.06
N VAL A 34 2.59 -17.13 26.10
CA VAL A 34 1.93 -16.75 24.82
C VAL A 34 1.50 -18.01 24.07
N TYR A 35 2.39 -18.98 23.89
CA TYR A 35 2.04 -20.24 23.23
C TYR A 35 0.92 -20.97 23.98
N ARG A 36 1.00 -21.09 25.31
CA ARG A 36 -0.06 -21.75 26.10
C ARG A 36 -1.42 -21.06 25.96
N ARG A 37 -1.44 -19.73 25.87
CA ARG A 37 -2.67 -18.94 25.78
C ARG A 37 -3.34 -18.99 24.41
N TYR A 38 -2.56 -18.97 23.34
CA TYR A 38 -3.10 -18.82 21.98
C TYR A 38 -2.97 -20.08 21.11
N ARG A 39 -2.33 -21.15 21.59
CA ARG A 39 -2.19 -22.39 20.83
C ARG A 39 -3.57 -22.95 20.47
N ALA A 40 -3.78 -23.15 19.18
CA ALA A 40 -4.98 -23.74 18.63
C ALA A 40 -4.62 -24.84 17.63
N VAL A 41 -5.55 -25.78 17.43
CA VAL A 41 -5.55 -26.69 16.29
C VAL A 41 -6.49 -26.08 15.27
N LEU A 42 -5.94 -25.75 14.11
CA LEU A 42 -6.65 -25.14 12.99
C LEU A 42 -7.04 -26.25 12.02
N ASP A 43 -8.32 -26.37 11.74
CA ASP A 43 -8.80 -27.25 10.68
C ASP A 43 -8.54 -26.59 9.33
N THR A 44 -7.79 -27.29 8.48
CA THR A 44 -7.42 -26.82 7.13
C THR A 44 -7.87 -27.85 6.12
N GLU A 45 -8.03 -27.44 4.85
CA GLU A 45 -8.44 -28.32 3.74
C GLU A 45 -7.57 -29.58 3.62
N HIS A 46 -6.32 -29.53 4.11
CA HIS A 46 -5.37 -30.65 4.08
C HIS A 46 -5.12 -31.27 5.46
N GLY A 47 -6.05 -31.12 6.40
CA GLY A 47 -6.01 -31.70 7.75
C GLY A 47 -5.64 -30.73 8.87
N PRO A 48 -5.67 -31.18 10.13
CA PRO A 48 -5.47 -30.32 11.29
C PRO A 48 -4.02 -29.84 11.40
N ARG A 49 -3.83 -28.55 11.68
CA ARG A 49 -2.50 -27.92 11.84
C ARG A 49 -2.42 -27.12 13.13
N ARG A 50 -1.26 -27.18 13.79
CA ARG A 50 -1.00 -26.35 14.98
C ARG A 50 -0.70 -24.91 14.56
N GLY A 51 -1.42 -23.97 15.17
CA GLY A 51 -1.24 -22.53 14.96
C GLY A 51 -1.53 -21.75 16.24
N LEU A 52 -1.61 -20.43 16.08
CA LEU A 52 -2.06 -19.53 17.13
C LEU A 52 -3.38 -18.89 16.69
N GLN A 53 -4.40 -18.88 17.54
CA GLN A 53 -5.69 -18.29 17.22
C GLN A 53 -6.23 -17.50 18.40
N VAL A 54 -6.91 -16.40 18.10
CA VAL A 54 -7.75 -15.70 19.06
C VAL A 54 -9.04 -15.30 18.37
N THR A 55 -10.15 -15.58 19.04
CA THR A 55 -11.49 -15.17 18.64
C THR A 55 -11.95 -14.10 19.61
N VAL A 56 -12.23 -12.90 19.09
CA VAL A 56 -12.73 -11.78 19.89
C VAL A 56 -14.18 -11.52 19.51
N GLY A 57 -15.08 -11.58 20.51
CA GLY A 57 -16.45 -11.14 20.35
C GLY A 57 -16.51 -9.63 20.14
N LEU A 58 -17.27 -9.19 19.14
CA LEU A 58 -17.60 -7.79 18.96
C LEU A 58 -19.02 -7.57 19.48
N ASP A 59 -19.19 -6.61 20.38
CA ASP A 59 -20.51 -6.22 20.87
C ASP A 59 -21.36 -5.64 19.73
N GLY A 60 -22.67 -5.93 19.75
CA GLY A 60 -23.63 -5.40 18.78
C GLY A 60 -23.86 -6.27 17.53
N GLY A 61 -23.77 -7.59 17.64
CA GLY A 61 -24.16 -8.52 16.57
C GLY A 61 -23.20 -8.59 15.39
N ARG A 62 -21.99 -8.03 15.52
CA ARG A 62 -20.94 -8.12 14.50
C ARG A 62 -20.29 -9.50 14.50
N PRO A 63 -19.84 -10.01 13.34
CA PRO A 63 -19.18 -11.30 13.26
C PRO A 63 -17.93 -11.31 14.14
N LEU A 64 -17.65 -12.46 14.75
CA LEU A 64 -16.48 -12.68 15.59
C LEU A 64 -15.20 -12.37 14.81
N LEU A 65 -14.30 -11.57 15.40
CA LEU A 65 -12.98 -11.33 14.80
C LEU A 65 -12.07 -12.51 15.13
N VAL A 66 -11.74 -13.29 14.10
CA VAL A 66 -10.79 -14.40 14.21
C VAL A 66 -9.44 -13.94 13.68
N ALA A 67 -8.48 -13.76 14.57
CA ALA A 67 -7.09 -13.55 14.19
C ALA A 67 -6.34 -14.88 14.33
N GLN A 68 -5.78 -15.36 13.22
CA GLN A 68 -5.06 -16.62 13.17
C GLN A 68 -3.65 -16.46 12.59
N TRP A 69 -2.70 -17.20 13.16
CA TRP A 69 -1.36 -17.38 12.64
C TRP A 69 -1.12 -18.88 12.40
N GLY A 70 -0.69 -19.22 11.19
CA GLY A 70 -0.60 -20.61 10.73
C GLY A 70 -1.79 -21.01 9.87
N GLY A 71 -2.07 -22.31 9.78
CA GLY A 71 -3.22 -22.83 9.02
C GLY A 71 -3.04 -22.85 7.48
N ILE A 72 -1.99 -22.22 6.95
CA ILE A 72 -1.72 -22.28 5.51
C ILE A 72 -1.07 -23.62 5.15
N SER A 73 -1.72 -24.38 4.27
CA SER A 73 -1.13 -25.58 3.70
C SER A 73 -0.17 -25.24 2.59
N LEU A 74 1.05 -25.77 2.67
CA LEU A 74 2.01 -25.78 1.57
C LEU A 74 1.97 -27.11 0.81
N ALA A 75 0.90 -27.90 0.98
CA ALA A 75 0.66 -29.05 0.12
C ALA A 75 0.50 -28.55 -1.31
N ARG A 76 1.06 -29.27 -2.28
CA ARG A 76 0.82 -28.96 -3.69
C ARG A 76 -0.56 -29.50 -4.01
N ASP A 77 -1.44 -28.64 -4.52
CA ASP A 77 -2.62 -29.12 -5.23
C ASP A 77 -2.12 -29.81 -6.50
N THR A 78 -2.30 -31.12 -6.56
CA THR A 78 -1.96 -31.94 -7.74
C THR A 78 -3.21 -32.32 -8.52
N THR A 79 -4.37 -31.84 -8.09
CA THR A 79 -5.64 -32.08 -8.77
C THR A 79 -5.59 -31.40 -10.14
N PRO A 80 -5.74 -32.15 -11.23
CA PRO A 80 -5.75 -31.56 -12.57
C PRO A 80 -7.01 -30.70 -12.69
N ARG A 81 -6.82 -29.38 -12.67
CA ARG A 81 -7.86 -28.42 -13.02
C ARG A 81 -7.61 -27.93 -14.45
N PRO A 82 -8.65 -27.74 -15.26
CA PRO A 82 -8.48 -27.06 -16.54
C PRO A 82 -7.89 -25.68 -16.26
N LEU A 83 -6.82 -25.35 -16.96
CA LEU A 83 -6.20 -24.03 -16.90
C LEU A 83 -7.16 -23.04 -17.56
N ASP A 84 -7.60 -22.03 -16.81
CA ASP A 84 -8.36 -20.93 -17.39
C ASP A 84 -7.37 -19.94 -18.03
N ASP A 85 -7.18 -20.07 -19.33
CA ASP A 85 -6.31 -19.19 -20.13
C ASP A 85 -6.97 -17.84 -20.45
N ASN A 86 -8.24 -17.64 -20.06
CA ASN A 86 -8.96 -16.39 -20.28
C ASN A 86 -9.50 -15.80 -18.96
N PRO A 87 -8.61 -15.39 -18.04
CA PRO A 87 -9.04 -14.74 -16.82
C PRO A 87 -9.84 -13.47 -17.14
N PRO A 88 -10.85 -13.13 -16.33
CA PRO A 88 -11.63 -11.92 -16.54
C PRO A 88 -10.68 -10.73 -16.59
N ARG A 89 -10.74 -9.98 -17.70
CA ARG A 89 -9.98 -8.72 -17.83
C ARG A 89 -10.48 -7.78 -16.74
N ILE A 90 -9.66 -7.59 -15.71
CA ILE A 90 -9.90 -6.55 -14.70
C ILE A 90 -9.67 -5.22 -15.40
N TRP A 91 -10.70 -4.73 -16.10
CA TRP A 91 -10.70 -3.41 -16.66
C TRP A 91 -11.01 -2.48 -15.50
N ASN A 92 -9.98 -1.80 -14.99
CA ASN A 92 -10.19 -0.67 -14.09
C ASN A 92 -10.95 0.38 -14.92
N GLY A 93 -12.29 0.39 -14.83
CA GLY A 93 -13.21 1.28 -15.56
C GLY A 93 -12.80 2.75 -15.51
N ASN A 94 -12.08 3.10 -14.46
CA ASN A 94 -11.54 4.43 -14.27
C ASN A 94 -10.09 4.48 -14.77
N ARG A 95 -9.87 5.39 -15.72
CA ARG A 95 -8.52 5.87 -16.04
C ARG A 95 -7.85 6.35 -14.75
N SER A 96 -6.53 6.19 -14.66
CA SER A 96 -5.79 6.70 -13.50
C SER A 96 -5.99 8.21 -13.37
N GLU A 97 -5.97 8.72 -12.14
CA GLU A 97 -6.11 10.15 -11.82
C GLU A 97 -5.21 11.04 -12.70
N LEU A 98 -3.98 10.59 -12.98
CA LEU A 98 -3.03 11.30 -13.83
C LEU A 98 -3.51 11.38 -15.29
N VAL A 99 -4.02 10.28 -15.83
CA VAL A 99 -4.53 10.24 -17.21
C VAL A 99 -5.76 11.14 -17.34
N GLN A 100 -6.66 11.15 -16.35
CA GLN A 100 -7.81 12.05 -16.35
C GLN A 100 -7.39 13.53 -16.34
N ARG A 101 -6.36 13.88 -15.54
CA ARG A 101 -5.82 15.25 -15.48
C ARG A 101 -5.12 15.67 -16.76
N LEU A 102 -4.38 14.77 -17.39
CA LEU A 102 -3.74 15.05 -18.68
C LEU A 102 -4.78 15.24 -19.79
N LEU A 103 -5.82 14.40 -19.82
CA LEU A 103 -6.93 14.51 -20.78
C LEU A 103 -7.80 15.75 -20.55
N ALA A 104 -7.72 16.39 -19.39
CA ALA A 104 -8.39 17.68 -19.17
C ALA A 104 -7.70 18.82 -19.94
N GLU A 105 -6.47 18.62 -20.43
CA GLU A 105 -5.68 19.59 -21.22
C GLU A 105 -5.62 20.99 -20.60
N VAL A 106 -5.63 21.09 -19.26
CA VAL A 106 -5.61 22.35 -18.53
C VAL A 106 -4.45 22.37 -17.55
N CYS A 107 -3.67 23.45 -17.58
CA CYS A 107 -2.60 23.71 -16.64
C CYS A 107 -3.17 23.88 -15.22
N GLU A 108 -2.71 23.04 -14.29
CA GLU A 108 -3.11 23.08 -12.88
C GLU A 108 -2.52 24.26 -12.10
N LEU A 109 -1.82 25.20 -12.73
CA LEU A 109 -1.36 26.42 -12.07
C LEU A 109 -2.12 27.62 -12.64
N CYS A 110 -1.92 27.92 -13.92
CA CYS A 110 -2.47 29.12 -14.54
C CYS A 110 -3.78 28.91 -15.30
N GLY A 111 -4.25 27.68 -15.48
CA GLY A 111 -5.47 27.36 -16.24
C GLY A 111 -5.33 27.41 -17.77
N SER A 112 -4.12 27.65 -18.30
CA SER A 112 -3.86 27.64 -19.75
C SER A 112 -4.07 26.24 -20.34
N THR A 113 -4.64 26.18 -21.55
CA THR A 113 -4.83 24.94 -22.33
C THR A 113 -3.74 24.69 -23.37
N GLU A 114 -2.73 25.56 -23.44
CA GLU A 114 -1.68 25.47 -24.45
C GLU A 114 -0.49 24.63 -23.96
N GLN A 115 -0.08 23.65 -24.78
CA GLN A 115 1.13 22.84 -24.60
C GLN A 115 1.29 22.30 -23.16
N VAL A 116 0.30 21.52 -22.75
CA VAL A 116 0.21 20.96 -21.40
C VAL A 116 1.00 19.66 -21.31
N GLU A 117 1.91 19.59 -20.34
CA GLU A 117 2.80 18.45 -20.10
C GLU A 117 2.82 18.03 -18.62
N VAL A 118 3.23 16.79 -18.36
CA VAL A 118 3.35 16.27 -17.00
C VAL A 118 4.74 16.61 -16.44
N HIS A 119 4.78 17.48 -15.45
CA HIS A 119 5.97 17.75 -14.66
C HIS A 119 6.08 16.78 -13.49
N HIS A 120 7.21 16.08 -13.37
CA HIS A 120 7.52 15.20 -12.24
C HIS A 120 8.64 15.78 -11.37
N ILE A 121 8.39 15.93 -10.06
CA ILE A 121 9.42 16.37 -9.12
C ILE A 121 10.06 15.18 -8.40
N ARG A 122 11.38 15.25 -8.18
CA ARG A 122 12.10 14.24 -7.40
C ARG A 122 11.66 14.21 -5.92
N ARG A 123 11.49 15.40 -5.32
CA ARG A 123 11.22 15.58 -3.88
C ARG A 123 10.11 16.59 -3.66
N SER A 124 9.00 16.13 -3.08
CA SER A 124 7.98 17.03 -2.51
C SER A 124 8.60 17.74 -1.30
N LYS A 125 8.98 19.01 -1.48
CA LYS A 125 9.43 19.83 -0.36
C LYS A 125 8.18 20.31 0.39
N THR A 126 7.82 19.66 1.49
CA THR A 126 6.79 20.16 2.41
C THR A 126 7.24 21.44 3.13
N SER A 127 8.54 21.74 3.13
CA SER A 127 9.11 22.92 3.76
C SER A 127 9.48 24.00 2.75
N ASN A 128 9.23 25.25 3.17
CA ASN A 128 9.73 26.44 2.48
C ASN A 128 11.23 26.29 2.21
N PRO A 129 11.72 26.50 0.98
CA PRO A 129 13.15 26.69 0.77
C PRO A 129 13.61 27.82 1.71
N LYS A 130 14.66 27.59 2.50
CA LYS A 130 15.21 28.55 3.49
C LYS A 130 15.23 29.95 2.86
N GLY A 131 14.45 30.88 3.42
CA GLY A 131 14.44 32.30 3.02
C GLY A 131 13.24 32.82 2.23
N ARG A 132 12.28 31.99 1.77
CA ARG A 132 11.03 32.50 1.16
C ARG A 132 9.94 32.70 2.20
N LYS A 133 9.28 33.87 2.23
CA LYS A 133 8.16 34.17 3.15
C LYS A 133 6.89 33.37 2.81
N GLN A 134 6.69 32.98 1.54
CA GLN A 134 5.53 32.23 1.07
C GLN A 134 5.97 31.02 0.24
N GLN A 135 5.29 29.88 0.41
CA GLN A 135 5.54 28.69 -0.40
C GLN A 135 5.07 28.91 -1.84
N PRO A 136 5.81 28.41 -2.85
CA PRO A 136 5.35 28.44 -4.24
C PRO A 136 4.01 27.71 -4.38
N GLU A 137 3.11 28.22 -5.21
CA GLU A 137 1.77 27.65 -5.38
C GLU A 137 1.80 26.17 -5.82
N TRP A 138 2.72 25.82 -6.70
CA TRP A 138 2.92 24.44 -7.15
C TRP A 138 3.29 23.50 -6.00
N VAL A 139 4.03 23.97 -5.00
CA VAL A 139 4.37 23.19 -3.80
C VAL A 139 3.12 22.93 -2.96
N THR A 140 2.31 23.96 -2.75
CA THR A 140 1.06 23.86 -2.00
C THR A 140 0.08 22.89 -2.66
N ARG A 141 -0.10 22.98 -3.99
CA ARG A 141 -0.98 22.08 -4.76
C ARG A 141 -0.48 20.63 -4.76
N MET A 142 0.83 20.41 -4.78
CA MET A 142 1.38 19.04 -4.71
C MET A 142 1.30 18.46 -3.31
N ALA A 143 1.47 19.29 -2.28
CA ALA A 143 1.32 18.88 -0.88
C ALA A 143 -0.12 18.47 -0.56
N SER A 144 -1.12 19.25 -0.99
CA SER A 144 -2.53 18.91 -0.77
C SER A 144 -2.95 17.61 -1.48
N ARG A 145 -2.36 17.30 -2.63
CA ARG A 145 -2.64 16.08 -3.40
C ARG A 145 -1.83 14.86 -2.95
N HIS A 146 -0.78 15.03 -2.14
CA HIS A 146 0.19 13.98 -1.82
C HIS A 146 0.77 13.26 -3.06
N ARG A 147 0.97 13.99 -4.16
CA ARG A 147 1.53 13.45 -5.43
C ARG A 147 2.79 14.19 -5.84
N LYS A 148 3.67 13.50 -6.59
CA LYS A 148 4.90 14.06 -7.18
C LYS A 148 4.75 14.52 -8.65
N THR A 149 3.52 14.53 -9.16
CA THR A 149 3.20 14.88 -10.55
C THR A 149 2.24 16.07 -10.62
N LEU A 150 2.51 16.99 -11.53
CA LEU A 150 1.70 18.18 -11.80
C LEU A 150 1.53 18.35 -13.31
N VAL A 151 0.31 18.61 -13.77
CA VAL A 151 0.03 18.89 -15.18
C VAL A 151 0.13 20.40 -15.41
N VAL A 152 1.09 20.85 -16.22
CA VAL A 152 1.41 22.28 -16.40
C VAL A 152 1.66 22.62 -17.85
N CYS A 153 1.38 23.86 -18.25
CA CYS A 153 1.85 24.37 -19.54
C CYS A 153 3.36 24.60 -19.55
N ARG A 154 3.96 24.66 -20.74
CA ARG A 154 5.40 24.89 -20.94
C ARG A 154 5.96 26.08 -20.15
N SER A 155 5.26 27.23 -20.12
CA SER A 155 5.75 28.40 -19.38
C SER A 155 5.86 28.13 -17.87
N CYS A 156 4.85 27.46 -17.31
CA CYS A 156 4.86 27.09 -15.91
C CYS A 156 5.89 25.98 -15.62
N HIS A 157 6.13 25.08 -16.58
CA HIS A 157 7.16 24.07 -16.47
C HIS A 157 8.55 24.70 -16.35
N GLU A 158 8.86 25.65 -17.23
CA GLU A 158 10.12 26.41 -17.23
C GLU A 158 10.29 27.23 -15.94
N ASP A 159 9.22 27.87 -15.44
CA ASP A 159 9.24 28.63 -14.18
C ASP A 159 9.55 27.74 -12.97
N ILE A 160 9.02 26.51 -12.93
CA ILE A 160 9.28 25.56 -11.84
C ILE A 160 10.77 25.15 -11.83
N HIS A 161 11.34 24.85 -13.00
CA HIS A 161 12.77 24.51 -13.12
C HIS A 161 13.67 25.69 -12.77
N ALA A 162 13.32 26.90 -13.20
CA ALA A 162 14.05 28.13 -12.92
C ALA A 162 13.83 28.64 -11.49
N GLY A 163 12.91 28.05 -10.72
CA GLY A 163 12.55 28.50 -9.37
C GLY A 163 11.84 29.87 -9.33
N ARG A 164 11.29 30.32 -10.46
CA ARG A 164 10.56 31.59 -10.61
C ARG A 164 9.14 31.49 -10.07
N PRO A 165 8.49 32.62 -9.73
CA PRO A 165 7.07 32.60 -9.36
C PRO A 165 6.22 32.21 -10.57
N THR A 166 5.40 31.18 -10.43
CA THR A 166 4.49 30.72 -11.48
C THR A 166 3.32 31.69 -11.66
N ARG A 167 2.85 31.84 -12.90
CA ARG A 167 1.66 32.67 -13.20
C ARG A 167 0.44 32.16 -12.41
N ARG A 168 -0.26 33.09 -11.76
CA ARG A 168 -1.53 32.81 -11.06
C ARG A 168 -2.68 32.76 -12.06
N PRO A 169 -3.69 31.90 -11.83
CA PRO A 169 -4.92 31.94 -12.62
C PRO A 169 -5.61 33.30 -12.36
N ARG A 170 -6.20 33.88 -13.40
CA ARG A 170 -7.06 35.06 -13.29
C ARG A 170 -8.36 34.70 -12.59
#